data_AF-A0A7S0FHW9-F1
#
_entry.id   AF-A0A7S0FHW9-F1
#
_cell.length_a   1.000
_cell.length_b   1.000
_cell.length_c   1.000
_cell.angle_alpha   90.00
_cell.angle_beta   90.00
_cell.angle_gamma   90.00
#
_symmetry.space_group_name_H-M   'P 1'
#
loop_
_entity.id
_entity.type
_entity.pdbx_description
1 polymer ?
#
loop_
_entity_poly.entity_id
_entity_poly.type
_entity_poly.pdbx_seq_one_letter_code
_entity_poly.pdbx_strand_id
1 'polypeptide(L)'
;AVQAQSVGRPLSARFGNGPLHRHTMLLPLPSPPMQIGPPSEYARSRRPWMLVVLVLQSVTCILRIISLLDIMGGFIMLIMVAIGWYGWKEDMHITFICSWGVLCLINGAFDAVRLIDVAVKSTMPMFSRSASFWYNFHSVIEIVIPVSALAGALLAWCLYRDYSSQILPGQDYGDMRPYATTYGSAAREDTRLYGRIVSETLGGGGRTNAQPFAGQGHRLGSI
;
A
#
# COMPACT_ATOMS: atom_id res chain seq x y z
N ALA A 1 61.43 -36.91 -31.82
CA ALA A 1 61.01 -35.86 -32.76
C ALA A 1 59.73 -35.24 -32.21
N VAL A 2 59.80 -33.94 -31.92
CA VAL A 2 58.81 -33.13 -31.19
C VAL A 2 58.15 -32.20 -32.19
N GLN A 3 56.81 -32.11 -32.21
CA GLN A 3 56.05 -30.94 -32.69
C GLN A 3 54.56 -31.13 -32.33
N ALA A 4 54.10 -30.57 -31.21
CA ALA A 4 53.61 -29.19 -31.04
C ALA A 4 52.22 -28.98 -31.67
N GLN A 5 51.18 -29.37 -30.93
CA GLN A 5 49.78 -29.08 -31.23
C GLN A 5 49.38 -27.79 -30.51
N SER A 6 49.19 -26.71 -31.26
CA SER A 6 48.79 -25.40 -30.71
C SER A 6 47.30 -25.41 -30.38
N VAL A 7 47.01 -25.40 -29.08
CA VAL A 7 45.65 -25.27 -28.55
C VAL A 7 45.21 -23.81 -28.68
N GLY A 8 44.31 -23.55 -29.62
CA GLY A 8 43.66 -22.25 -29.81
C GLY A 8 42.87 -21.84 -28.58
N ARG A 9 43.19 -20.68 -28.00
CA ARG A 9 42.45 -20.09 -26.90
C ARG A 9 41.21 -19.35 -27.43
N PRO A 10 40.01 -19.57 -26.86
CA PRO A 10 38.83 -18.78 -27.22
C PRO A 10 38.99 -17.34 -26.73
N LEU A 11 38.70 -16.40 -27.64
CA LEU A 11 38.68 -14.97 -27.41
C LEU A 11 37.53 -14.63 -26.45
N SER A 12 37.83 -14.49 -25.16
CA SER A 12 36.92 -13.89 -24.19
C SER A 12 36.66 -12.43 -24.57
N ALA A 13 35.52 -12.19 -25.20
CA ALA A 13 34.97 -10.86 -25.45
C ALA A 13 34.74 -10.17 -24.10
N ARG A 14 35.67 -9.27 -23.78
CA ARG A 14 35.69 -8.44 -22.57
C ARG A 14 34.61 -7.37 -22.74
N PHE A 15 33.37 -7.67 -22.39
CA PHE A 15 32.31 -6.67 -22.32
C PHE A 15 32.73 -5.59 -21.32
N GLY A 16 32.92 -4.37 -21.84
CA GLY A 16 33.44 -3.25 -21.09
C GLY A 16 32.49 -2.84 -19.96
N ASN A 17 33.06 -2.69 -18.77
CA ASN A 17 32.44 -2.03 -17.64
C ASN A 17 32.33 -0.53 -17.94
N GLY A 18 31.28 -0.12 -18.66
CA GLY A 18 30.90 1.28 -18.74
C GLY A 18 30.45 1.79 -17.37
N PRO A 19 30.70 3.07 -17.05
CA PRO A 19 30.26 3.66 -15.78
C PRO A 19 28.73 3.63 -15.72
N LEU A 20 28.22 2.79 -14.81
CA LEU A 20 26.81 2.72 -14.42
C LEU A 20 26.33 4.14 -14.14
N HIS A 21 25.57 4.69 -15.09
CA HIS A 21 24.88 5.96 -14.92
C HIS A 21 24.00 5.81 -13.67
N ARG A 22 24.39 6.50 -12.60
CA ARG A 22 23.56 6.69 -11.42
C ARG A 22 22.29 7.38 -11.89
N HIS A 23 21.26 6.59 -12.16
CA HIS A 23 19.89 7.07 -12.23
C HIS A 23 19.50 7.50 -10.82
N THR A 24 19.90 8.71 -10.46
CA THR A 24 19.43 9.42 -9.29
C THR A 24 17.92 9.57 -9.48
N MET A 25 17.15 8.70 -8.83
CA MET A 25 15.70 8.82 -8.83
C MET A 25 15.35 10.12 -8.11
N LEU A 26 14.88 11.12 -8.86
CA LEU A 26 14.62 12.48 -8.38
C LEU A 26 13.54 12.51 -7.27
N LEU A 27 12.66 11.51 -7.27
CA LEU A 27 11.65 11.28 -6.24
C LEU A 27 11.60 9.76 -5.97
N PRO A 28 12.24 9.25 -4.91
CA PRO A 28 12.02 7.87 -4.48
C PRO A 28 10.58 7.74 -3.99
N LEU A 29 9.69 7.32 -4.89
CA LEU A 29 8.33 6.96 -4.49
C LEU A 29 8.42 5.65 -3.69
N PRO A 30 7.81 5.57 -2.50
CA PRO A 30 7.75 4.32 -1.75
C PRO A 30 7.09 3.26 -2.63
N SER A 31 7.71 2.08 -2.73
CA SER A 31 7.10 0.97 -3.45
C SER A 31 5.74 0.66 -2.81
N PRO A 32 4.66 0.53 -3.60
CA PRO A 32 3.36 0.20 -3.05
C PRO A 32 3.43 -1.14 -2.31
N PRO A 33 2.71 -1.29 -1.19
CA PRO A 33 2.71 -2.55 -0.44
C PRO A 33 2.18 -3.66 -1.36
N MET A 34 3.02 -4.66 -1.63
CA MET A 34 2.63 -5.84 -2.40
C MET A 34 1.95 -6.83 -1.44
N GLN A 35 0.79 -7.35 -1.83
CA GLN A 35 0.09 -8.35 -1.04
C GLN A 35 0.81 -9.70 -1.14
N ILE A 36 1.28 -10.23 -0.02
CA ILE A 36 1.90 -11.57 0.04
C ILE A 36 0.97 -12.45 0.86
N GLY A 37 0.08 -13.19 0.17
CA GLY A 37 -0.82 -14.16 0.79
C GLY A 37 -2.32 -13.81 0.72
N PRO A 38 -3.19 -14.71 1.21
CA PRO A 38 -4.62 -14.50 1.20
C PRO A 38 -5.04 -13.31 2.08
N PRO A 39 -6.18 -12.65 1.78
CA PRO A 39 -6.64 -11.49 2.56
C PRO A 39 -6.90 -11.86 4.02
N SER A 40 -6.46 -10.99 4.92
CA SER A 40 -6.68 -11.11 6.36
C SER A 40 -8.16 -11.28 6.72
N GLU A 41 -8.45 -12.04 7.77
CA GLU A 41 -9.80 -12.20 8.31
C GLU A 41 -10.40 -10.85 8.75
N TYR A 42 -9.58 -9.94 9.28
CA TYR A 42 -10.03 -8.61 9.65
C TYR A 42 -10.47 -7.80 8.42
N ALA A 43 -9.71 -7.85 7.32
CA ALA A 43 -10.10 -7.22 6.05
C ALA A 43 -11.45 -7.77 5.54
N ARG A 44 -11.68 -9.08 5.68
CA ARG A 44 -12.98 -9.70 5.31
C ARG A 44 -14.13 -9.18 6.17
N SER A 45 -13.93 -9.02 7.48
CA SER A 45 -14.95 -8.48 8.37
C SER A 45 -15.32 -7.02 8.07
N ARG A 46 -14.39 -6.25 7.48
CA ARG A 46 -14.58 -4.83 7.12
C ARG A 46 -15.09 -4.61 5.70
N ARG A 47 -15.19 -5.67 4.89
CA ARG A 47 -15.76 -5.62 3.53
C ARG A 47 -17.13 -4.91 3.43
N PRO A 48 -18.12 -5.16 4.30
CA PRO A 48 -19.41 -4.45 4.20
C PRO A 48 -19.29 -2.95 4.50
N TRP A 49 -18.39 -2.56 5.40
CA TRP A 49 -18.13 -1.14 5.70
C TRP A 49 -17.54 -0.40 4.49
N MET A 50 -16.62 -1.04 3.77
CA MET A 50 -16.09 -0.49 2.52
C MET A 50 -17.20 -0.31 1.48
N LEU A 51 -18.09 -1.30 1.35
CA LEU A 51 -19.23 -1.22 0.42
C LEU A 51 -20.14 -0.04 0.75
N VAL A 52 -20.47 0.18 2.04
CA VAL A 52 -21.29 1.33 2.47
C VAL A 52 -20.64 2.65 2.05
N VAL A 53 -19.33 2.80 2.27
CA VAL A 53 -18.60 4.01 1.87
C VAL A 53 -18.56 4.17 0.35
N LEU A 54 -18.34 3.10 -0.42
CA LEU A 54 -18.33 3.15 -1.88
C LEU A 54 -19.69 3.49 -2.46
N VAL A 55 -20.77 2.96 -1.92
CA VAL A 55 -22.13 3.30 -2.33
C VAL A 55 -22.41 4.77 -2.03
N LEU A 56 -22.06 5.25 -0.83
CA LEU A 56 -22.19 6.66 -0.46
C LEU A 56 -21.39 7.56 -1.42
N GLN A 57 -20.14 7.23 -1.70
CA GLN A 57 -19.29 7.96 -2.65
C GLN A 57 -19.87 7.94 -4.07
N SER A 58 -20.40 6.80 -4.52
CA SER A 58 -21.06 6.70 -5.84
C SER A 58 -22.29 7.60 -5.94
N VAL A 59 -23.13 7.63 -4.90
CA VAL A 59 -24.31 8.51 -4.82
C VAL A 59 -23.87 9.97 -4.82
N THR A 60 -22.89 10.34 -3.99
CA THR A 60 -22.38 11.73 -3.96
C THR A 60 -21.71 12.15 -5.26
N CYS A 61 -21.07 11.24 -5.99
CA CYS A 61 -20.50 11.51 -7.31
C CYS A 61 -21.60 11.84 -8.34
N ILE A 62 -22.69 11.07 -8.35
CA ILE A 62 -23.85 11.35 -9.22
C ILE A 62 -24.50 12.68 -8.83
N LEU A 63 -24.72 12.92 -7.54
CA LEU A 63 -25.27 14.18 -7.04
C LEU A 63 -24.36 15.37 -7.40
N ARG A 64 -23.03 15.22 -7.35
CA ARG A 64 -22.09 16.25 -7.76
C ARG A 64 -22.20 16.60 -9.23
N ILE A 65 -22.30 15.60 -10.11
CA ILE A 65 -22.43 15.82 -11.56
C ILE A 65 -23.76 16.53 -11.88
N ILE A 66 -24.86 16.12 -11.24
CA ILE A 66 -26.19 16.66 -11.53
C ILE A 66 -26.42 18.03 -10.88
N SER A 67 -26.03 18.20 -9.60
CA SER A 67 -26.36 19.41 -8.82
C SER A 67 -25.33 20.52 -8.93
N LEU A 68 -24.03 20.19 -8.94
CA LEU A 68 -22.95 21.20 -8.94
C LEU A 68 -22.45 21.53 -10.35
N LEU A 69 -22.88 20.80 -11.39
CA LEU A 69 -22.40 20.92 -12.78
C LEU A 69 -20.86 20.89 -12.90
N ASP A 70 -20.17 20.35 -11.89
CA ASP A 70 -18.72 20.29 -11.79
C ASP A 70 -18.21 19.02 -12.48
N ILE A 71 -18.11 19.09 -13.81
CA ILE A 71 -17.74 17.95 -14.67
C ILE A 71 -16.33 17.45 -14.34
N MET A 72 -15.38 18.36 -14.13
CA MET A 72 -13.98 17.99 -13.85
C MET A 72 -13.83 17.32 -12.48
N GLY A 73 -14.41 17.91 -11.42
CA GLY A 73 -14.40 17.32 -10.09
C GLY A 73 -15.16 15.99 -10.05
N GLY A 74 -16.31 15.92 -10.73
CA GLY A 74 -17.09 14.70 -10.88
C GLY A 74 -16.33 13.57 -11.57
N PHE A 75 -15.57 13.88 -12.64
CA PHE A 75 -14.77 12.90 -13.37
C PHE A 75 -13.62 12.32 -12.53
N ILE A 76 -12.89 13.16 -11.79
CA ILE A 76 -11.82 12.70 -10.88
C ILE A 76 -12.41 11.80 -9.79
N MET A 77 -13.55 12.21 -9.22
CA MET A 77 -14.26 11.43 -8.21
C MET A 77 -14.78 10.09 -8.76
N LEU A 78 -15.21 10.05 -10.02
CA LEU A 78 -15.64 8.83 -10.72
C LEU A 78 -14.49 7.82 -10.83
N ILE A 79 -13.30 8.26 -11.25
CA ILE A 79 -12.11 7.39 -11.34
C ILE A 79 -11.75 6.84 -9.95
N MET A 80 -11.78 7.69 -8.93
CA MET A 80 -11.54 7.28 -7.55
C MET A 80 -12.52 6.19 -7.09
N VAL A 81 -13.82 6.37 -7.36
CA VAL A 81 -14.85 5.38 -7.03
C VAL A 81 -14.64 4.08 -7.82
N ALA A 82 -14.25 4.17 -9.10
CA ALA A 82 -13.95 2.99 -9.92
C ALA A 82 -12.77 2.17 -9.36
N ILE A 83 -11.70 2.82 -8.91
CA ILE A 83 -10.57 2.15 -8.24
C ILE A 83 -11.02 1.50 -6.93
N GLY A 84 -11.88 2.18 -6.17
CA GLY A 84 -12.45 1.63 -4.93
C GLY A 84 -13.29 0.37 -5.18
N TRP A 85 -14.16 0.38 -6.20
CA TRP A 85 -14.92 -0.80 -6.63
C TRP A 85 -14.01 -1.93 -7.13
N TYR A 86 -12.94 -1.59 -7.85
CA TYR A 86 -11.95 -2.56 -8.30
C TYR A 86 -11.26 -3.23 -7.11
N GLY A 87 -10.80 -2.47 -6.12
CA GLY A 87 -10.22 -3.01 -4.89
C GLY A 87 -11.18 -3.88 -4.08
N TRP A 88 -12.47 -3.56 -4.08
CA TRP A 88 -13.50 -4.38 -3.42
C TRP A 88 -13.79 -5.69 -4.17
N LYS A 89 -13.71 -5.71 -5.51
CA LYS A 89 -13.88 -6.92 -6.33
C LYS A 89 -12.69 -7.86 -6.24
N GLU A 90 -11.47 -7.33 -6.25
CA GLU A 90 -10.22 -8.10 -6.23
C GLU A 90 -9.83 -8.52 -4.81
N ASP A 91 -10.76 -9.15 -4.08
CA ASP A 91 -10.56 -9.74 -2.76
C ASP A 91 -9.86 -8.82 -1.74
N MET A 92 -10.19 -7.52 -1.73
CA MET A 92 -9.60 -6.52 -0.83
C MET A 92 -8.09 -6.32 -1.02
N HIS A 93 -7.60 -6.33 -2.26
CA HIS A 93 -6.17 -6.19 -2.53
C HIS A 93 -5.61 -4.86 -2.00
N ILE A 94 -4.67 -4.94 -1.04
CA ILE A 94 -4.28 -3.80 -0.19
C ILE A 94 -3.73 -2.62 -1.00
N THR A 95 -3.00 -2.90 -2.08
CA THR A 95 -2.43 -1.86 -2.95
C THR A 95 -3.51 -0.92 -3.51
N PHE A 96 -4.60 -1.48 -4.04
CA PHE A 96 -5.69 -0.68 -4.61
C PHE A 96 -6.43 0.08 -3.52
N ILE A 97 -6.61 -0.51 -2.34
CA ILE A 97 -7.24 0.14 -1.20
C ILE A 97 -6.40 1.32 -0.70
N CYS A 98 -5.08 1.17 -0.60
CA CYS A 98 -4.17 2.27 -0.23
C CYS A 98 -4.18 3.38 -1.27
N SER A 99 -4.10 3.05 -2.56
CA SER A 99 -4.19 4.03 -3.64
C SER A 99 -5.54 4.77 -3.62
N TRP A 100 -6.64 4.04 -3.46
CA TRP A 100 -7.98 4.62 -3.29
C TRP A 100 -8.05 5.53 -2.06
N GLY A 101 -7.51 5.12 -0.92
CA GLY A 101 -7.49 5.90 0.32
C GLY A 101 -6.71 7.21 0.20
N VAL A 102 -5.54 7.19 -0.46
CA VAL A 102 -4.74 8.41 -0.71
C VAL A 102 -5.48 9.34 -1.67
N LEU A 103 -6.09 8.82 -2.74
CA LEU A 103 -6.91 9.62 -3.65
C LEU A 103 -8.10 10.25 -2.91
N CYS A 104 -8.77 9.48 -2.04
CA CYS A 104 -9.84 9.97 -1.18
C CYS A 104 -9.36 11.10 -0.25
N LEU A 105 -8.16 10.98 0.32
CA LEU A 105 -7.60 12.00 1.20
C LEU A 105 -7.32 13.30 0.44
N ILE A 106 -6.64 13.21 -0.71
CA ILE A 106 -6.30 14.37 -1.54
C ILE A 106 -7.57 15.06 -2.05
N ASN A 107 -8.52 14.28 -2.60
CA ASN A 107 -9.76 14.83 -3.11
C ASN A 107 -10.64 15.41 -1.99
N GLY A 108 -10.75 14.70 -0.86
CA GLY A 108 -11.48 15.18 0.32
C GLY A 108 -10.87 16.47 0.89
N ALA A 109 -9.55 16.62 0.86
CA ALA A 109 -8.88 17.86 1.29
C ALA A 109 -9.19 19.04 0.35
N PHE A 110 -9.12 18.84 -0.98
CA PHE A 110 -9.48 19.90 -1.93
C PHE A 110 -10.96 20.30 -1.83
N ASP A 111 -11.86 19.33 -1.68
CA ASP A 111 -13.29 19.59 -1.49
C ASP A 111 -13.55 20.29 -0.14
N ALA A 112 -12.80 19.96 0.92
CA ALA A 112 -12.88 20.65 2.20
C ALA A 112 -12.40 22.11 2.11
N VAL A 113 -11.32 22.39 1.39
CA VAL A 113 -10.86 23.77 1.16
C VAL A 113 -11.92 24.57 0.41
N ARG A 114 -12.54 23.98 -0.62
CA ARG A 114 -13.65 24.62 -1.36
C ARG A 114 -14.85 24.87 -0.45
N LEU A 115 -15.21 23.92 0.40
CA LEU A 115 -16.29 24.07 1.38
C LEU A 115 -16.03 25.23 2.34
N ILE A 116 -14.79 25.34 2.85
CA ILE A 116 -14.37 26.45 3.72
C ILE A 116 -14.42 27.77 2.96
N ASP A 117 -13.97 27.80 1.70
CA ASP A 117 -14.01 29.02 0.88
C ASP A 117 -15.44 29.54 0.69
N VAL A 118 -16.38 28.63 0.39
CA VAL A 118 -17.81 28.95 0.28
C VAL A 118 -18.36 29.40 1.63
N ALA A 119 -18.00 28.72 2.72
CA ALA A 119 -18.48 29.07 4.06
C ALA A 119 -18.02 30.47 4.52
N VAL A 120 -16.81 30.88 4.16
CA VAL A 120 -16.21 32.16 4.60
C VAL A 120 -16.59 33.32 3.67
N LYS A 121 -16.68 33.09 2.36
CA LYS A 121 -16.95 34.16 1.38
C LYS A 121 -18.43 34.36 1.07
N SER A 122 -19.29 33.39 1.37
CA SER A 122 -20.73 33.58 1.13
C SER A 122 -21.33 34.56 2.13
N THR A 123 -22.03 35.56 1.61
CA THR A 123 -22.80 36.52 2.43
C THR A 123 -24.08 35.90 3.00
N MET A 124 -24.51 34.77 2.45
CA MET A 124 -25.68 34.01 2.90
C MET A 124 -25.24 32.82 3.76
N PRO A 125 -25.91 32.56 4.89
CA PRO A 125 -25.56 31.42 5.74
C PRO A 125 -25.85 30.10 5.00
N MET A 126 -24.96 29.11 5.16
CA MET A 126 -25.10 27.77 4.53
C MET A 126 -26.47 27.13 4.78
N PHE A 127 -27.08 27.40 5.94
CA PHE A 127 -28.42 26.95 6.23
C PHE A 127 -29.29 28.13 6.60
N SER A 128 -30.38 28.32 5.86
CA SER A 128 -31.39 29.32 6.19
C SER A 128 -32.78 28.69 6.14
N ARG A 129 -33.56 28.91 7.21
CA ARG A 129 -34.97 28.49 7.27
C ARG A 129 -35.85 29.24 6.28
N SER A 130 -35.45 30.45 5.86
CA SER A 130 -36.17 31.23 4.86
C SER A 130 -35.78 30.87 3.43
N ALA A 131 -34.68 30.13 3.23
CA ALA A 131 -34.24 29.71 1.91
C ALA A 131 -35.05 28.50 1.40
N SER A 132 -35.09 28.36 0.07
CA SER A 132 -35.71 27.21 -0.59
C SER A 132 -35.07 25.90 -0.12
N PHE A 133 -35.86 24.82 -0.06
CA PHE A 133 -35.39 23.47 0.26
C PHE A 133 -34.16 23.07 -0.57
N TRP A 134 -34.16 23.43 -1.86
CA TRP A 134 -33.06 23.14 -2.80
C TRP A 134 -31.74 23.80 -2.40
N TYR A 135 -31.78 24.98 -1.81
CA TYR A 135 -30.60 25.68 -1.32
C TYR A 135 -29.94 24.89 -0.18
N ASN A 136 -30.73 24.55 0.85
CA ASN A 136 -30.23 23.77 1.99
C ASN A 136 -29.74 22.38 1.54
N PHE A 137 -30.43 21.74 0.58
CA PHE A 137 -30.01 20.45 0.02
C PHE A 137 -28.65 20.54 -0.68
N HIS A 138 -28.39 21.61 -1.44
CA HIS A 138 -27.08 21.85 -2.04
C HIS A 138 -25.96 21.96 -0.98
N SER A 139 -26.21 22.70 0.10
CA SER A 139 -25.26 22.83 1.20
C SER A 139 -25.01 21.50 1.92
N VAL A 140 -26.02 20.64 2.06
CA VAL A 140 -25.83 19.27 2.58
C VAL A 140 -24.92 18.47 1.65
N ILE A 141 -25.14 18.50 0.33
CA ILE A 141 -24.29 17.78 -0.63
C ILE A 141 -22.83 18.25 -0.54
N GLU A 142 -22.61 19.57 -0.49
CA GLU A 142 -21.25 20.14 -0.38
C GLU A 142 -20.51 19.68 0.89
N ILE A 143 -21.22 19.42 1.99
CA ILE A 143 -20.63 18.90 3.23
C ILE A 143 -20.43 17.38 3.15
N VAL A 144 -21.40 16.64 2.60
CA VAL A 144 -21.35 15.17 2.54
C VAL A 144 -20.24 14.68 1.61
N ILE A 145 -19.91 15.40 0.54
CA ILE A 145 -18.82 15.06 -0.39
C ILE A 145 -17.46 14.89 0.35
N PRO A 146 -16.87 15.92 0.98
CA PRO A 146 -15.59 15.79 1.65
C PRO A 146 -15.65 14.83 2.85
N VAL A 147 -16.78 14.78 3.57
CA VAL A 147 -16.96 13.83 4.69
C VAL A 147 -16.90 12.38 4.20
N SER A 148 -17.58 12.05 3.11
CA SER A 148 -17.57 10.69 2.54
C SER A 148 -16.21 10.30 1.95
N ALA A 149 -15.47 11.27 1.38
CA ALA A 149 -14.11 11.06 0.91
C ALA A 149 -13.15 10.79 2.09
N LEU A 150 -13.18 11.63 3.13
CA LEU A 150 -12.34 11.45 4.33
C LEU A 150 -12.67 10.14 5.07
N ALA A 151 -13.94 9.72 5.10
CA ALA A 151 -14.32 8.42 5.63
C ALA A 151 -13.67 7.26 4.86
N GLY A 152 -13.58 7.35 3.53
CA GLY A 152 -12.85 6.38 2.70
C GLY A 152 -11.36 6.34 3.00
N ALA A 153 -10.72 7.52 3.16
CA ALA A 153 -9.32 7.61 3.55
C ALA A 153 -9.06 6.99 4.94
N LEU A 154 -9.92 7.28 5.92
CA LEU A 154 -9.81 6.72 7.27
C LEU A 154 -9.99 5.20 7.27
N LEU A 155 -10.94 4.68 6.50
CA LEU A 155 -11.16 3.25 6.36
C LEU A 155 -9.95 2.56 5.74
N ALA A 156 -9.38 3.13 4.67
CA ALA A 156 -8.16 2.63 4.04
C ALA A 156 -6.97 2.63 5.00
N TRP A 157 -6.82 3.67 5.83
CA TRP A 157 -5.80 3.72 6.87
C TRP A 157 -5.97 2.61 7.92
N CYS A 158 -7.20 2.38 8.38
CA CYS A 158 -7.50 1.29 9.33
C CYS A 158 -7.17 -0.09 8.74
N LEU A 159 -7.48 -0.33 7.47
CA LEU A 159 -7.15 -1.57 6.76
C LEU A 159 -5.63 -1.73 6.58
N TYR A 160 -4.94 -0.64 6.23
CA TYR A 160 -3.48 -0.64 6.10
C TYR A 160 -2.79 -0.95 7.43
N ARG A 161 -3.21 -0.33 8.53
CA ARG A 161 -2.65 -0.58 9.86
C ARG A 161 -2.78 -2.04 10.28
N ASP A 162 -3.93 -2.64 10.03
CA ASP A 162 -4.17 -4.06 10.32
C ASP A 162 -3.26 -4.97 9.47
N TYR A 163 -3.15 -4.67 8.17
CA TYR A 163 -2.26 -5.39 7.26
C TYR A 163 -0.78 -5.29 7.68
N SER A 164 -0.30 -4.09 8.03
CA SER A 164 1.06 -3.87 8.52
C SER A 164 1.35 -4.62 9.82
N SER A 165 0.36 -4.76 10.69
CA SER A 165 0.50 -5.48 11.97
C SER A 165 0.71 -6.99 11.78
N GLN A 166 0.21 -7.56 10.68
CA GLN A 166 0.33 -8.99 10.37
C GLN A 166 1.65 -9.37 9.71
N ILE A 167 2.26 -8.45 8.95
CA ILE A 167 3.55 -8.71 8.26
C ILE A 167 4.71 -8.77 9.26
N LEU A 168 4.61 -8.08 10.40
CA LEU A 168 5.70 -7.93 11.36
C LEU A 168 5.33 -8.52 12.73
N PRO A 169 5.08 -9.83 12.83
CA PRO A 169 4.77 -10.46 14.10
C PRO A 169 6.00 -10.39 15.01
N GLY A 170 6.00 -9.43 15.96
CA GLY A 170 7.05 -9.27 16.97
C GLY A 170 7.76 -7.92 16.99
N GLN A 171 7.42 -6.98 16.09
CA GLN A 171 7.94 -5.61 16.17
C GLN A 171 6.91 -4.71 16.86
N ASP A 172 7.05 -4.59 18.18
CA ASP A 172 6.22 -3.73 19.03
C ASP A 172 6.24 -2.29 18.50
N TYR A 173 5.07 -1.73 18.20
CA TYR A 173 4.87 -0.48 17.45
C TYR A 173 5.36 0.79 18.18
N GLY A 174 6.02 0.64 19.32
CA GLY A 174 6.48 1.73 20.19
C GLY A 174 7.84 2.34 19.80
N ASP A 175 8.67 1.67 19.01
CA ASP A 175 9.98 2.19 18.62
C ASP A 175 10.04 2.46 17.12
N MET A 176 9.65 3.67 16.74
CA MET A 176 9.64 4.17 15.37
C MET A 176 11.09 4.42 14.90
N ARG A 177 11.89 3.36 14.75
CA ARG A 177 13.17 3.44 14.06
C ARG A 177 12.93 3.47 12.55
N PRO A 178 13.58 4.40 11.83
CA PRO A 178 13.37 4.56 10.40
C PRO A 178 13.72 3.27 9.67
N TYR A 179 12.80 2.86 8.79
CA TYR A 179 12.94 1.76 7.84
C TYR A 179 14.10 2.00 6.87
N ALA A 180 15.31 1.80 7.36
CA ALA A 180 16.46 1.50 6.53
C ALA A 180 16.72 0.00 6.71
N THR A 181 16.87 -0.71 5.59
CA THR A 181 17.39 -2.09 5.50
C THR A 181 16.35 -3.20 5.71
N THR A 182 15.77 -3.72 4.63
CA THR A 182 15.68 -5.17 4.29
C THR A 182 15.00 -5.34 2.92
N TYR A 183 15.63 -4.79 1.87
CA TYR A 183 15.42 -5.22 0.48
C TYR A 183 16.83 -5.41 -0.08
N GLY A 184 17.44 -6.57 0.18
CA GLY A 184 18.83 -6.84 -0.25
C GLY A 184 19.60 -7.92 0.52
N SER A 185 19.10 -8.44 1.63
CA SER A 185 19.76 -9.54 2.37
C SER A 185 19.46 -10.92 1.79
N ALA A 186 19.46 -11.06 0.46
CA ALA A 186 19.46 -12.34 -0.26
C ALA A 186 20.84 -12.65 -0.89
N ALA A 187 21.90 -11.90 -0.57
CA ALA A 187 23.22 -12.11 -1.12
C ALA A 187 24.34 -12.00 -0.07
N ARG A 188 24.34 -12.87 0.94
CA ARG A 188 25.58 -13.30 1.61
C ARG A 188 25.37 -14.54 2.49
N GLU A 189 25.10 -15.67 1.86
CA GLU A 189 25.26 -16.98 2.49
C GLU A 189 26.68 -17.50 2.24
N ASP A 190 27.70 -16.72 2.61
CA ASP A 190 29.12 -17.10 2.41
C ASP A 190 30.04 -16.65 3.57
N THR A 191 29.48 -16.56 4.78
CA THR A 191 30.25 -16.38 6.01
C THR A 191 30.08 -17.60 6.92
N ARG A 192 30.40 -18.78 6.39
CA ARG A 192 30.65 -20.00 7.16
C ARG A 192 32.14 -20.35 7.10
N LEU A 193 33.04 -19.54 7.68
CA LEU A 193 34.37 -20.03 8.11
C LEU A 193 35.15 -18.94 8.87
N TYR A 194 34.81 -18.65 10.13
CA TYR A 194 35.73 -18.23 11.21
C TYR A 194 34.88 -17.72 12.38
N GLY A 195 34.99 -18.32 13.55
CA GLY A 195 34.23 -17.91 14.74
C GLY A 195 33.55 -19.06 15.48
N ARG A 196 33.97 -20.30 15.25
CA ARG A 196 33.66 -21.46 16.09
C ARG A 196 34.75 -21.64 17.16
N ILE A 197 35.00 -20.66 18.02
CA ILE A 197 35.69 -20.85 19.32
C ILE A 197 35.30 -19.67 20.22
N VAL A 198 34.22 -19.78 21.01
CA VAL A 198 34.16 -19.49 22.46
C VAL A 198 32.80 -20.05 22.94
N SER A 199 32.80 -21.36 23.21
CA SER A 199 32.13 -21.94 24.38
C SER A 199 33.04 -21.56 25.56
N GLU A 200 32.63 -21.15 26.75
CA GLU A 200 31.65 -21.65 27.72
C GLU A 200 31.34 -20.44 28.64
N THR A 201 30.18 -20.24 29.26
CA THR A 201 29.80 -20.86 30.55
C THR A 201 28.56 -20.09 31.04
N LEU A 202 27.65 -20.79 31.75
CA LEU A 202 26.43 -20.28 32.44
C LEU A 202 25.24 -20.03 31.49
N GLY A 203 24.13 -20.76 31.52
CA GLY A 203 23.53 -21.57 32.57
C GLY A 203 22.05 -21.20 32.64
N GLY A 204 21.15 -22.09 32.21
CA GLY A 204 19.73 -22.05 32.57
C GLY A 204 18.75 -21.65 31.46
N GLY A 205 17.73 -22.50 31.27
CA GLY A 205 16.46 -22.14 30.65
C GLY A 205 16.23 -22.74 29.26
N GLY A 206 15.84 -24.02 29.24
CA GLY A 206 15.49 -24.74 28.01
C GLY A 206 14.44 -24.02 27.17
N ARG A 207 14.86 -23.55 25.98
CA ARG A 207 13.97 -23.26 24.86
C ARG A 207 14.19 -24.36 23.83
N THR A 208 13.18 -25.19 23.66
CA THR A 208 13.13 -26.19 22.59
C THR A 208 13.17 -25.46 21.24
N ASN A 209 14.33 -25.53 20.58
CA ASN A 209 14.48 -25.10 19.20
C ASN A 209 13.51 -25.92 18.34
N ALA A 210 12.39 -25.31 17.94
CA ALA A 210 11.52 -25.85 16.92
C ALA A 210 12.30 -25.82 15.59
N GLN A 211 12.83 -26.98 15.17
CA GLN A 211 13.33 -27.18 13.81
C GLN A 211 12.11 -27.27 12.87
N PRO A 212 11.81 -26.28 12.01
CA PRO A 212 10.55 -26.27 11.28
C PRO A 212 10.51 -27.22 10.08
N PHE A 213 11.62 -27.89 9.71
CA PHE A 213 11.65 -28.75 8.52
C PHE A 213 12.58 -29.97 8.65
N ALA A 214 12.42 -30.77 9.71
CA ALA A 214 13.04 -32.10 9.81
C ALA A 214 12.25 -33.18 9.02
N GLY A 215 11.64 -32.79 7.91
CA GLY A 215 10.93 -33.70 7.02
C GLY A 215 11.93 -34.50 6.18
N GLN A 216 12.00 -35.81 6.42
CA GLN A 216 12.83 -36.74 5.68
C GLN A 216 12.37 -36.76 4.21
N GLY A 217 13.10 -36.06 3.33
CA GLY A 217 12.77 -35.95 1.91
C GLY A 217 12.69 -37.32 1.25
N HIS A 218 11.48 -37.74 0.90
CA HIS A 218 11.24 -38.94 0.11
C HIS A 218 11.79 -38.72 -1.31
N ARG A 219 12.92 -39.37 -1.63
CA ARG A 219 13.41 -39.44 -3.00
C ARG A 219 12.52 -40.41 -3.76
N LEU A 220 11.71 -39.89 -4.69
CA LEU A 220 11.05 -40.72 -5.69
C LEU A 220 12.14 -41.40 -6.52
N GLY A 221 12.14 -42.73 -6.46
CA GLY A 221 13.13 -43.59 -7.08
C GLY A 221 13.23 -43.37 -8.58
N SER A 222 14.46 -43.51 -9.07
CA SER A 222 14.82 -43.73 -10.46
C SER A 222 14.13 -44.99 -10.99
N ILE A 223 13.44 -44.84 -12.12
CA ILE A 223 13.11 -45.93 -13.04
C ILE A 223 14.05 -45.78 -14.24
#